data_AF-A0A816HM00-F1
#
_entry.id   AF-A0A816HM00-F1
#
_cell.length_a   1.000
_cell.length_b   1.000
_cell.length_c   1.000
_cell.angle_alpha   90.00
_cell.angle_beta   90.00
_cell.angle_gamma   90.00
#
_symmetry.space_group_name_H-M   'P 1'
#
loop_
_entity.id
_entity.type
_entity.pdbx_description
1 polymer ?
#
loop_
_entity_poly.entity_id
_entity_poly.type
_entity_poly.pdbx_seq_one_letter_code
_entity_poly.pdbx_strand_id
1 'polypeptide(L)'
;MTRLSASDHWHADGTFKVAPKLFYQLYSIHGHIHGRTFPLLYAFLPGKSNDIYSEFFDVVQQHISKHPASITIDFEAAVSNVIKQKFPSTTVTACFFHLKQNLWRKIRDLGLISLFLDDSQVRIQLKNFAVLAFIPTDHVIEEFERLEEESLGSIN
;
A
#
# COMPACT_ATOMS: atom_id res chain seq x y z
N MET A 1 3.46 10.92 -21.42
CA MET A 1 2.54 10.84 -20.27
C MET A 1 2.56 12.15 -19.47
N THR A 2 2.23 13.28 -20.09
CA THR A 2 2.48 14.63 -19.52
C THR A 2 1.78 14.88 -18.19
N ARG A 3 0.54 14.38 -18.02
CA ARG A 3 -0.20 14.52 -16.75
C ARG A 3 0.39 13.69 -15.61
N LEU A 4 0.95 12.52 -15.92
CA LEU A 4 1.59 11.66 -14.93
C LEU A 4 2.90 12.32 -14.47
N SER A 5 3.69 12.86 -15.40
CA SER A 5 4.92 13.61 -15.08
C SER A 5 4.68 14.92 -14.33
N ALA A 6 3.49 15.51 -14.46
CA ALA A 6 3.12 16.72 -13.74
C ALA A 6 2.68 16.44 -12.28
N SER A 7 2.43 15.18 -11.92
CA SER A 7 2.02 14.80 -10.58
C SER A 7 3.23 14.36 -9.76
N ASP A 8 3.43 14.99 -8.61
CA ASP A 8 4.51 14.64 -7.68
C ASP A 8 4.19 13.41 -6.83
N HIS A 9 2.91 13.05 -6.69
CA HIS A 9 2.48 11.94 -5.85
C HIS A 9 1.66 10.96 -6.67
N TRP A 10 2.18 9.74 -6.80
CA TRP A 10 1.51 8.66 -7.51
C TRP A 10 0.92 7.66 -6.53
N HIS A 11 -0.13 6.98 -6.96
CA HIS A 11 -0.63 5.76 -6.33
C HIS A 11 -0.64 4.66 -7.38
N ALA A 12 -0.20 3.46 -7.04
CA ALA A 12 -0.27 2.33 -7.95
C ALA A 12 -0.86 1.09 -7.28
N ASP A 13 -1.68 0.37 -8.03
CA ASP A 13 -2.45 -0.76 -7.52
C ASP A 13 -2.78 -1.76 -8.64
N GLY A 14 -2.80 -3.04 -8.27
CA GLY A 14 -3.15 -4.16 -9.13
C GLY A 14 -4.55 -4.69 -8.83
N THR A 15 -5.40 -4.80 -9.85
CA THR A 15 -6.73 -5.41 -9.74
C THR A 15 -6.86 -6.65 -10.61
N PHE A 16 -7.31 -7.75 -9.99
CA PHE A 16 -7.27 -9.10 -10.58
C PHE A 16 -8.58 -9.50 -11.26
N LYS A 17 -9.73 -9.13 -10.66
CA LYS A 17 -11.06 -9.61 -11.11
C LYS A 17 -11.47 -9.10 -12.49
N VAL A 18 -10.86 -8.01 -12.94
CA VAL A 18 -11.17 -7.36 -14.22
C VAL A 18 -10.14 -7.66 -15.31
N ALA A 19 -9.09 -8.43 -14.99
CA ALA A 19 -8.08 -8.81 -15.95
C ALA A 19 -8.66 -9.84 -16.96
N PRO A 20 -8.48 -9.64 -18.28
CA PRO A 20 -8.79 -10.67 -19.26
C PRO A 20 -7.97 -11.95 -19.00
N LYS A 21 -8.47 -13.11 -19.41
CA LYS A 21 -7.87 -14.44 -19.11
C LYS A 21 -6.37 -14.59 -19.43
N LEU A 22 -5.83 -13.80 -20.34
CA LEU A 22 -4.41 -13.83 -20.73
C LEU A 22 -3.49 -13.07 -19.77
N PHE A 23 -4.06 -12.30 -18.84
CA PHE A 23 -3.31 -11.45 -17.92
C PHE A 23 -3.67 -11.80 -16.48
N TYR A 24 -2.69 -11.64 -15.60
CA TYR A 24 -2.87 -11.88 -14.18
C TYR A 24 -3.57 -10.70 -13.50
N GLN A 25 -3.25 -9.48 -13.92
CA GLN A 25 -3.78 -8.27 -13.31
C GLN A 25 -3.89 -7.12 -14.31
N LEU A 26 -4.84 -6.22 -14.06
CA LEU A 26 -4.81 -4.86 -14.55
C LEU A 26 -4.09 -4.01 -13.51
N TYR A 27 -2.90 -3.55 -13.83
CA TYR A 27 -2.12 -2.64 -13.02
C TYR A 27 -2.43 -1.20 -13.43
N SER A 28 -2.57 -0.29 -12.46
CA SER A 28 -2.91 1.10 -12.72
C SER A 28 -2.01 2.05 -11.95
N ILE A 29 -1.64 3.16 -12.56
CA ILE A 29 -0.95 4.28 -11.90
C ILE A 29 -1.86 5.51 -11.96
N HIS A 30 -2.03 6.11 -10.80
CA HIS A 30 -2.88 7.25 -10.56
C HIS A 30 -2.01 8.43 -10.13
N GLY A 31 -2.30 9.62 -10.66
CA GLY A 31 -1.62 10.85 -10.25
C GLY A 31 -2.53 11.70 -9.36
N HIS A 32 -1.96 12.29 -8.31
CA HIS A 32 -2.60 13.31 -7.52
C HIS A 32 -2.44 14.70 -8.18
N ILE A 33 -3.55 15.32 -8.57
CA ILE A 33 -3.59 16.61 -9.27
C ILE A 33 -4.69 17.46 -8.61
N HIS A 34 -4.33 18.62 -8.09
CA HIS A 34 -5.26 19.59 -7.46
C HIS A 34 -6.20 18.96 -6.41
N GLY A 35 -5.65 18.17 -5.49
CA GLY A 35 -6.41 17.56 -4.39
C GLY A 35 -7.27 16.36 -4.79
N ARG A 36 -7.12 15.84 -6.00
CA ARG A 36 -7.85 14.69 -6.52
C ARG A 36 -6.92 13.67 -7.14
N THR A 37 -7.27 12.40 -7.00
CA THR A 37 -6.55 11.29 -7.59
C THR A 37 -7.24 10.85 -8.87
N PHE A 38 -6.49 10.80 -9.97
CA PHE A 38 -6.99 10.37 -11.27
C PHE A 38 -6.19 9.17 -11.75
N PRO A 39 -6.84 8.14 -12.31
CA PRO A 39 -6.11 7.10 -13.03
C PRO A 39 -5.54 7.69 -14.32
N LEU A 40 -4.23 7.58 -14.51
CA LEU A 40 -3.52 8.18 -15.65
C LEU A 40 -2.86 7.14 -16.54
N LEU A 41 -2.67 5.92 -16.03
CA LEU A 41 -2.07 4.82 -16.76
C LEU A 41 -2.69 3.50 -16.34
N TYR A 42 -2.96 2.66 -17.33
CA TYR A 42 -3.44 1.30 -17.16
C TYR A 42 -2.56 0.35 -17.99
N ALA A 43 -2.22 -0.80 -17.43
CA ALA A 43 -1.48 -1.84 -18.13
C ALA A 43 -1.95 -3.22 -17.67
N PHE A 44 -2.12 -4.13 -18.62
CA PHE A 44 -2.34 -5.53 -18.29
C PHE A 44 -0.98 -6.22 -18.10
N LEU A 45 -0.78 -6.81 -16.92
CA LEU A 45 0.46 -7.52 -16.59
C LEU A 45 0.21 -9.03 -16.51
N PRO A 46 1.10 -9.86 -17.06
CA PRO A 46 0.96 -11.33 -17.05
C PRO A 46 1.27 -11.96 -15.69
N GLY A 47 1.72 -11.16 -14.71
CA GLY A 47 2.10 -11.63 -13.39
C GLY A 47 2.54 -10.49 -12.49
N LYS A 48 3.31 -10.85 -11.45
CA LYS A 48 3.71 -9.96 -10.36
C LYS A 48 5.14 -10.19 -9.86
N SER A 49 5.99 -10.73 -10.72
CA SER A 49 7.41 -10.91 -10.41
C SER A 49 8.16 -9.57 -10.53
N ASN A 50 9.37 -9.51 -9.96
CA ASN A 50 10.26 -8.35 -10.14
C ASN A 50 10.50 -8.06 -11.63
N ASP A 51 10.74 -9.09 -12.45
CA ASP A 51 11.02 -8.91 -13.88
C ASP A 51 9.85 -8.25 -14.61
N ILE A 52 8.62 -8.72 -14.36
CA ILE A 52 7.41 -8.17 -14.98
C ILE A 52 7.21 -6.70 -14.59
N TYR A 53 7.38 -6.37 -13.30
CA TYR A 53 7.31 -4.97 -12.87
C TYR A 53 8.46 -4.14 -13.43
N SER A 54 9.67 -4.70 -13.52
CA SER A 54 10.83 -4.00 -14.08
C SER A 54 10.57 -3.60 -15.52
N GLU A 55 10.14 -4.54 -16.36
CA GLU A 55 9.77 -4.27 -17.76
C GLU A 55 8.68 -3.19 -17.86
N PHE A 56 7.65 -3.31 -17.03
CA PHE A 56 6.58 -2.33 -16.98
C PHE A 56 7.10 -0.92 -16.64
N PHE A 57 7.90 -0.79 -15.57
CA PHE A 57 8.44 0.52 -15.15
C PHE A 57 9.54 1.05 -16.07
N ASP A 58 10.21 0.19 -16.86
CA ASP A 58 11.10 0.64 -17.94
C ASP A 58 10.31 1.36 -19.04
N VAL A 59 9.14 0.83 -19.44
CA VAL A 59 8.26 1.51 -20.39
C VAL A 59 7.73 2.82 -19.80
N VAL A 60 7.35 2.85 -18.51
CA VAL A 60 6.87 4.08 -17.85
C VAL A 60 7.94 5.17 -17.89
N GLN A 61 9.19 4.85 -17.53
CA GLN A 61 10.31 5.80 -17.53
C GLN A 61 10.55 6.45 -18.88
N GLN A 62 10.42 5.69 -19.97
CA GLN A 62 10.60 6.22 -21.33
C GLN A 62 9.56 7.28 -21.72
N HIS A 63 8.43 7.33 -21.02
CA HIS A 63 7.28 8.17 -21.39
C HIS A 63 6.96 9.27 -20.38
N ILE A 64 7.78 9.42 -19.34
CA ILE A 64 7.70 10.50 -18.36
C ILE A 64 8.90 11.44 -18.50
N SER A 65 8.69 12.72 -18.24
CA SER A 65 9.77 13.73 -18.24
C SER A 65 10.32 14.03 -16.84
N LYS A 66 9.65 13.52 -15.79
CA LYS A 66 9.97 13.76 -14.38
C LYS A 66 9.53 12.57 -13.55
N HIS A 67 10.36 12.15 -12.59
CA HIS A 67 10.01 11.14 -11.60
C HIS A 67 9.09 11.73 -10.51
N PRO A 68 8.17 10.94 -9.94
CA PRO A 68 7.36 11.40 -8.83
C PRO A 68 8.22 11.63 -7.59
N ALA A 69 7.83 12.56 -6.73
CA ALA A 69 8.42 12.73 -5.41
C ALA A 69 8.08 11.53 -4.51
N SER A 70 6.86 10.99 -4.62
CA SER A 70 6.48 9.77 -3.90
C SER A 70 5.56 8.88 -4.71
N ILE A 71 5.60 7.58 -4.42
CA ILE A 71 4.62 6.62 -4.91
C ILE A 71 4.12 5.76 -3.77
N THR A 72 2.80 5.72 -3.63
CA THR A 72 2.12 4.87 -2.65
C THR A 72 1.65 3.59 -3.34
N ILE A 73 2.08 2.45 -2.83
CA ILE A 73 1.76 1.12 -3.37
C ILE A 73 1.10 0.25 -2.30
N ASP A 74 0.64 -0.94 -2.70
CA ASP A 74 0.28 -1.99 -1.75
C ASP A 74 1.53 -2.59 -1.06
N PHE A 75 1.34 -3.69 -0.33
CA PHE A 75 2.41 -4.32 0.47
C PHE A 75 3.21 -5.37 -0.33
N GLU A 76 3.20 -5.31 -1.65
CA GLU A 76 3.93 -6.26 -2.48
C GLU A 76 5.41 -5.91 -2.62
N ALA A 77 6.28 -6.80 -2.12
CA ALA A 77 7.72 -6.56 -2.09
C ALA A 77 8.34 -6.39 -3.49
N ALA A 78 7.84 -7.14 -4.49
CA ALA A 78 8.39 -7.12 -5.85
C ALA A 78 8.28 -5.72 -6.49
N VAL A 79 7.09 -5.12 -6.44
CA VAL A 79 6.90 -3.77 -7.00
C VAL A 79 7.63 -2.70 -6.19
N SER A 80 7.69 -2.83 -4.86
CA SER A 80 8.49 -1.93 -4.01
C SER A 80 9.97 -1.94 -4.39
N ASN A 81 10.56 -3.12 -4.58
CA ASN A 81 11.96 -3.27 -4.94
C ASN A 81 12.26 -2.67 -6.31
N VAL A 82 11.42 -2.96 -7.30
CA VAL A 82 11.57 -2.41 -8.66
C VAL A 82 11.48 -0.89 -8.64
N ILE A 83 10.50 -0.31 -7.95
CA ILE A 83 10.35 1.14 -7.87
C ILE A 83 11.59 1.77 -7.24
N LYS A 84 12.10 1.22 -6.13
CA LYS A 84 13.33 1.73 -5.48
C LYS A 84 14.54 1.66 -6.41
N GLN A 85 14.63 0.64 -7.25
CA GLN A 85 15.70 0.48 -8.23
C GLN A 85 15.57 1.48 -9.40
N LYS A 86 14.37 1.63 -9.96
CA LYS A 86 14.11 2.44 -11.16
C LYS A 86 13.95 3.93 -10.85
N PHE A 87 13.44 4.27 -9.67
CA PHE A 87 13.20 5.63 -9.20
C PHE A 87 13.88 5.87 -7.84
N PRO A 88 15.22 5.88 -7.77
CA PRO A 88 15.95 5.93 -6.50
C PRO A 88 15.71 7.20 -5.68
N SER A 89 15.26 8.29 -6.33
CA SER A 89 14.90 9.55 -5.67
C SER A 89 13.44 9.62 -5.22
N THR A 90 12.63 8.61 -5.53
CA THR A 90 11.20 8.59 -5.20
C THR A 90 10.99 7.91 -3.85
N THR A 91 10.26 8.57 -2.96
CA THR A 91 9.85 7.97 -1.69
C THR A 91 8.75 6.93 -1.92
N VAL A 92 9.04 5.67 -1.61
CA VAL A 92 8.04 4.59 -1.67
C VAL A 92 7.30 4.51 -0.34
N THR A 93 5.99 4.71 -0.35
CA THR A 93 5.13 4.58 0.83
C THR A 93 4.14 3.43 0.67
N ALA A 94 3.71 2.86 1.80
CA ALA A 94 2.68 1.82 1.80
C ALA A 94 1.29 2.43 1.97
N CYS A 95 0.29 1.84 1.32
CA CYS A 95 -1.07 2.34 1.36
C CYS A 95 -1.77 2.05 2.70
N PHE A 96 -2.15 3.10 3.43
CA PHE A 96 -2.85 2.98 4.71
C PHE A 96 -4.22 2.27 4.59
N PHE A 97 -4.91 2.41 3.46
CA PHE A 97 -6.15 1.68 3.20
C PHE A 97 -5.90 0.16 3.19
N HIS A 98 -4.87 -0.28 2.47
CA HIS A 98 -4.47 -1.69 2.45
C HIS A 98 -3.98 -2.17 3.81
N LEU A 99 -3.30 -1.33 4.59
CA LEU A 99 -2.91 -1.67 5.97
C LEU A 99 -4.13 -2.00 6.83
N LYS A 100 -5.14 -1.13 6.82
CA LYS A 100 -6.40 -1.37 7.56
C LYS A 100 -7.13 -2.62 7.08
N GLN A 101 -7.12 -2.88 5.78
CA GLN A 101 -7.71 -4.09 5.21
C GLN A 101 -6.97 -5.34 5.68
N ASN A 102 -5.63 -5.31 5.73
CA ASN A 102 -4.79 -6.40 6.24
C ASN A 102 -5.09 -6.66 7.72
N LEU A 103 -5.16 -5.60 8.52
CA LEU A 103 -5.54 -5.68 9.93
C LEU A 103 -6.93 -6.32 10.11
N TRP A 104 -7.93 -5.88 9.34
CA TRP A 104 -9.28 -6.46 9.39
C TRP A 104 -9.30 -7.95 9.01
N ARG A 105 -8.55 -8.34 7.97
CA ARG A 105 -8.39 -9.75 7.61
C ARG A 105 -7.79 -10.54 8.76
N LYS A 106 -6.75 -10.02 9.41
CA LYS A 106 -6.12 -10.68 10.56
C LYS A 106 -7.07 -10.83 11.75
N ILE A 107 -7.86 -9.81 12.07
CA ILE A 107 -8.90 -9.86 13.12
C ILE A 107 -9.89 -11.00 12.83
N ARG A 108 -10.36 -11.11 11.58
CA ARG A 108 -11.24 -12.20 11.16
C ARG A 108 -10.58 -13.56 11.27
N ASP A 109 -9.35 -13.69 10.76
CA ASP A 109 -8.66 -14.97 10.69
C ASP A 109 -8.30 -15.50 12.10
N LEU A 110 -8.22 -14.62 13.10
CA LEU A 110 -8.08 -14.96 14.52
C LEU A 110 -9.42 -15.21 15.24
N GLY A 111 -10.56 -15.08 14.56
CA GLY A 111 -11.89 -15.27 15.17
C GLY A 111 -12.35 -14.13 16.08
N LEU A 112 -11.69 -12.97 16.03
CA LEU A 112 -11.92 -11.84 16.95
C LEU A 112 -13.06 -10.91 16.52
N ILE A 113 -13.87 -11.28 15.51
CA ILE A 113 -14.93 -10.40 14.99
C ILE A 113 -15.95 -10.03 16.06
N SER A 114 -16.50 -11.01 16.78
CA SER A 114 -17.52 -10.73 17.80
C SER A 114 -16.97 -9.81 18.88
N LEU A 115 -15.77 -10.12 19.39
CA LEU A 115 -15.11 -9.28 20.39
C LEU A 115 -14.85 -7.86 19.89
N PHE A 116 -14.39 -7.69 18.65
CA PHE A 116 -14.21 -6.38 18.03
C PHE A 116 -15.52 -5.59 17.88
N LEU A 117 -16.65 -6.28 17.63
CA LEU A 117 -17.95 -5.64 17.43
C LEU A 117 -18.68 -5.33 18.74
N ASP A 118 -18.47 -6.15 19.77
CA ASP A 118 -19.19 -6.09 21.03
C ASP A 118 -18.44 -5.28 22.10
N ASP A 119 -17.10 -5.29 22.06
CA ASP A 119 -16.26 -4.58 23.01
C ASP A 119 -15.62 -3.33 22.38
N SER A 120 -15.87 -2.16 22.96
CA SER A 120 -15.32 -0.89 22.48
C SER A 120 -13.83 -0.72 22.80
N GLN A 121 -13.35 -1.26 23.92
CA GLN A 121 -11.95 -1.21 24.33
C GLN A 121 -11.10 -2.09 23.43
N VAL A 122 -11.51 -3.34 23.20
CA VAL A 122 -10.81 -4.24 22.28
C VAL A 122 -10.78 -3.68 20.86
N ARG A 123 -11.87 -3.06 20.41
CA ARG A 123 -11.92 -2.40 19.11
C ARG A 123 -10.93 -1.25 18.98
N ILE A 124 -10.75 -0.45 20.03
CA ILE A 124 -9.77 0.64 20.07
C ILE A 124 -8.35 0.05 20.06
N GLN A 125 -8.06 -0.91 20.92
CA GLN A 125 -6.75 -1.59 20.98
C GLN A 125 -6.36 -2.17 19.61
N LEU A 126 -7.26 -2.93 18.98
CA LEU A 126 -7.00 -3.51 17.67
C LEU A 126 -6.81 -2.45 16.58
N LYS A 127 -7.53 -1.32 16.64
CA LYS A 127 -7.34 -0.20 15.70
C LYS A 127 -6.03 0.55 15.93
N ASN A 128 -5.51 0.59 17.15
CA ASN A 128 -4.25 1.28 17.46
C ASN A 128 -3.05 0.68 16.73
N PHE A 129 -3.08 -0.62 16.39
CA PHE A 129 -2.05 -1.23 15.53
C PHE A 129 -1.94 -0.56 14.16
N ALA A 130 -3.04 -0.04 13.59
CA ALA A 130 -2.96 0.75 12.36
C ALA A 130 -2.39 2.15 12.61
N VAL A 131 -2.57 2.70 13.81
CA VAL A 131 -2.10 4.05 14.19
C VAL A 131 -0.58 4.12 14.26
N LEU A 132 0.11 2.99 14.47
CA LEU A 132 1.58 2.89 14.40
C LEU A 132 2.15 3.44 13.08
N ALA A 133 1.38 3.46 11.98
CA ALA A 133 1.77 4.06 10.73
C ALA A 133 2.00 5.60 10.79
N PHE A 134 1.59 6.25 11.86
CA PHE A 134 1.71 7.70 12.08
C PHE A 134 2.67 8.06 13.23
N ILE A 135 3.28 7.07 13.86
CA ILE A 135 4.29 7.27 14.90
C ILE A 135 5.66 7.43 14.23
N PRO A 136 6.54 8.31 14.75
CA PRO A 136 7.93 8.38 14.27
C PRO A 136 8.60 7.01 14.32
N THR A 137 9.36 6.67 13.28
CA THR A 137 9.91 5.31 13.08
C THR A 137 10.74 4.81 14.26
N ASP A 138 11.43 5.70 14.95
CA ASP A 138 12.24 5.44 16.15
C ASP A 138 11.43 5.03 17.37
N HIS A 139 10.14 5.40 17.43
CA HIS A 139 9.22 5.03 18.51
C HIS A 139 8.27 3.87 18.14
N VAL A 140 8.28 3.38 16.89
CA VAL A 140 7.33 2.34 16.45
C VAL A 140 7.46 1.05 17.25
N ILE A 141 8.69 0.64 17.60
CA ILE A 141 8.92 -0.59 18.38
C ILE A 141 8.39 -0.44 19.79
N GLU A 142 8.76 0.65 20.46
CA GLU A 142 8.30 0.98 21.82
C GLU A 142 6.77 1.04 21.90
N GLU A 143 6.12 1.75 20.96
CA GLU A 143 4.65 1.85 20.94
C GLU A 143 3.98 0.52 20.58
N PHE A 144 4.61 -0.33 19.77
CA PHE A 144 4.09 -1.67 19.49
C PHE A 144 4.13 -2.54 20.75
N GLU A 145 5.25 -2.56 21.47
CA GLU A 145 5.41 -3.31 22.72
C GLU A 145 4.40 -2.83 23.78
N ARG A 146 4.20 -1.51 23.91
CA ARG A 146 3.17 -0.95 24.80
C ARG A 146 1.76 -1.44 24.45
N LEU A 147 1.41 -1.46 23.16
CA LEU A 147 0.09 -1.97 22.72
C LEU A 147 -0.07 -3.47 22.97
N GLU A 148 1.01 -4.25 22.87
CA GLU A 148 1.01 -5.68 23.18
C GLU A 148 0.76 -5.93 24.67
N GLU A 149 1.46 -5.22 25.56
CA GLU A 149 1.28 -5.31 27.01
C GLU A 149 -0.14 -4.94 27.45
N GLU A 150 -0.69 -3.84 26.94
CA GLU A 150 -2.07 -3.40 27.21
C GLU A 150 -3.10 -4.46 26.77
N SER A 151 -2.83 -5.15 25.66
CA SER A 151 -3.70 -6.19 25.13
C SER A 151 -3.68 -7.46 26.01
N LEU A 152 -2.53 -7.82 26.58
CA LEU A 152 -2.39 -8.97 27.49
C LEU A 152 -3.01 -8.71 28.88
N GLY A 153 -3.00 -7.47 29.35
CA GLY A 153 -3.64 -7.07 30.60
C GLY A 153 -5.18 -7.05 30.55
N SER A 154 -5.76 -7.07 29.34
CA SER A 154 -7.22 -6.99 29.12
C SER A 154 -7.90 -8.36 28.98
N ILE A 155 -7.11 -9.45 28.93
CA ILE A 155 -7.58 -10.83 28.73
C ILE A 155 -7.55 -11.63 30.07
N ASN A 156 -7.10 -11.00 31.17
CA ASN A 156 -7.12 -11.58 32.52
C ASN A 156 -8.22 -10.98 33.39
#